data_AF-A0A3D0CC53-F1
#
_entry.id   AF-A0A3D0CC53-F1
#
_cell.length_a   1.000
_cell.length_b   1.000
_cell.length_c   1.000
_cell.angle_alpha   90.00
_cell.angle_beta   90.00
_cell.angle_gamma   90.00
#
_symmetry.space_group_name_H-M   'P 1'
#
loop_
_entity.id
_entity.type
_entity.pdbx_description
1 polymer ?
#
loop_
_entity_poly.entity_id
_entity_poly.type
_entity_poly.pdbx_seq_one_letter_code
_entity_poly.pdbx_strand_id
1 'polypeptide(L)'
;EQLPELKAFDTVFAMGVLYHRRSPIDFLYQLKAQLVKGGELVLETLIVDGDENTVLVPGERYAKMRNVWFLPSEKAMCAWLERCGFSNVRVVNTDVTALDEQRKT
;
A
#
# COMPACT_ATOMS: atom_id res chain seq x y z
N GLU A 1 4.46 -2.48 17.32
CA GLU A 1 4.04 -1.29 18.07
C GLU A 1 2.74 -0.79 17.46
N GLN A 2 1.71 -0.56 18.26
CA GLN A 2 0.40 -0.13 17.80
C GLN A 2 0.38 1.39 17.87
N LEU A 3 0.27 2.06 16.71
CA LEU A 3 0.19 3.52 16.68
C LEU A 3 -1.14 3.95 17.33
N PRO A 4 -1.13 4.94 18.24
CA PRO A 4 -2.37 5.49 18.76
C PRO A 4 -3.19 6.14 17.64
N GLU A 5 -4.51 6.21 17.79
CA GLU A 5 -5.34 7.00 16.88
C GLU A 5 -5.11 8.48 17.17
N LEU A 6 -4.48 9.20 16.23
CA LEU A 6 -4.22 10.63 16.38
C LEU A 6 -5.29 11.50 15.70
N LYS A 7 -5.80 11.08 14.52
CA LYS A 7 -6.72 11.87 13.68
C LYS A 7 -6.27 13.32 13.52
N ALA A 8 -4.97 13.51 13.30
CA ALA A 8 -4.30 14.81 13.42
C ALA A 8 -3.61 15.25 12.13
N PHE A 9 -3.49 14.37 11.13
CA PHE A 9 -2.79 14.68 9.88
C PHE A 9 -3.78 14.98 8.76
N ASP A 10 -3.53 16.07 8.03
CA ASP A 10 -4.26 16.40 6.79
C ASP A 10 -3.90 15.44 5.66
N THR A 11 -2.64 14.99 5.60
CA THR A 11 -2.15 14.03 4.61
C THR A 11 -1.25 12.99 5.27
N VAL A 12 -1.41 11.73 4.89
CA VAL A 12 -0.57 10.61 5.31
C VAL A 12 0.06 9.98 4.08
N PHE A 13 1.38 9.80 4.12
CA PHE A 13 2.13 9.07 3.09
C PHE A 13 2.51 7.68 3.61
N ALA A 14 2.28 6.67 2.78
CA ALA A 14 2.75 5.31 3.02
C ALA A 14 3.36 4.78 1.71
N MET A 15 4.67 4.90 1.57
CA MET A 15 5.42 4.54 0.36
C MET A 15 6.45 3.47 0.72
N GLY A 16 6.45 2.34 0.02
CA GLY A 16 7.37 1.22 0.28
C GLY A 16 7.07 0.41 1.55
N VAL A 17 5.89 0.54 2.16
CA VAL A 17 5.58 -0.06 3.47
C VAL A 17 4.61 -1.24 3.40
N LEU A 18 3.56 -1.16 2.57
CA LEU A 18 2.43 -2.09 2.63
C LEU A 18 2.86 -3.55 2.40
N TYR A 19 3.75 -3.80 1.43
CA TYR A 19 4.22 -5.16 1.13
C TYR A 19 5.04 -5.81 2.26
N HIS A 20 5.45 -5.04 3.28
CA HIS A 20 6.09 -5.58 4.49
C HIS A 20 5.11 -5.85 5.64
N ARG A 21 3.81 -5.60 5.47
CA ARG A 21 2.79 -5.78 6.50
C ARG A 21 2.12 -7.15 6.38
N ARG A 22 2.08 -7.87 7.51
CA ARG A 22 1.39 -9.18 7.63
C ARG A 22 -0.13 -9.09 7.47
N SER A 23 -0.70 -7.94 7.80
CA SER A 23 -2.14 -7.68 7.67
C SER A 23 -2.30 -6.36 6.90
N PRO A 24 -2.55 -6.40 5.58
CA PRO A 24 -2.67 -5.20 4.75
C PRO A 24 -3.91 -4.39 5.14
N ILE A 25 -5.02 -5.06 5.47
CA ILE A 25 -6.27 -4.40 5.86
C ILE A 25 -6.13 -3.65 7.18
N ASP A 26 -5.53 -4.27 8.21
CA ASP A 26 -5.29 -3.56 9.48
C ASP A 26 -4.34 -2.37 9.29
N PHE A 27 -3.36 -2.50 8.39
CA PHE A 27 -2.48 -1.40 8.05
C PHE A 27 -3.24 -0.23 7.40
N LEU A 28 -4.15 -0.48 6.47
CA LEU A 28 -5.00 0.57 5.89
C LEU A 28 -5.88 1.25 6.94
N TYR A 29 -6.47 0.49 7.87
CA TYR A 29 -7.20 1.09 9.00
C TYR A 29 -6.30 1.93 9.91
N GLN A 30 -5.08 1.48 10.18
CA GLN A 30 -4.11 2.25 10.95
C GLN A 30 -3.78 3.59 10.27
N LEU A 31 -3.56 3.60 8.95
CA LEU A 31 -3.32 4.84 8.19
C LEU A 31 -4.52 5.78 8.27
N LYS A 32 -5.73 5.24 8.07
CA LYS A 32 -6.98 6.01 8.17
C LYS A 32 -7.16 6.65 9.56
N ALA A 33 -6.78 5.95 10.62
CA ALA A 33 -6.88 6.46 11.99
C ALA A 33 -5.91 7.61 12.30
N GLN A 34 -4.92 7.84 11.45
CA GLN A 34 -4.01 9.00 11.57
C GLN A 34 -4.60 10.26 10.89
N LEU A 35 -5.48 10.07 9.90
CA LEU A 35 -6.06 11.15 9.12
C LEU A 35 -7.16 11.88 9.87
N VAL A 36 -7.21 13.21 9.69
CA VAL A 36 -8.41 14.00 9.98
C VAL A 36 -9.54 13.60 9.03
N LYS A 37 -10.79 13.97 9.37
CA LYS A 37 -11.92 13.78 8.46
C LYS A 37 -11.70 14.61 7.19
N GLY A 38 -11.74 13.94 6.04
CA GLY A 38 -11.50 14.59 4.74
C GLY A 38 -10.02 14.73 4.37
N GLY A 39 -9.10 14.18 5.18
CA GLY A 39 -7.68 14.12 4.85
C GLY A 39 -7.37 13.18 3.69
N GLU A 40 -6.15 13.30 3.16
CA GLU A 40 -5.68 12.58 1.98
C GLU A 40 -4.68 11.46 2.34
N LEU A 41 -4.87 10.28 1.76
CA LEU A 41 -3.87 9.21 1.79
C LEU A 41 -3.13 9.18 0.45
N VAL A 42 -1.79 9.23 0.51
CA VAL A 42 -0.91 8.92 -0.62
C VAL A 42 -0.23 7.58 -0.31
N LEU A 43 -0.60 6.54 -1.07
CA LEU A 43 -0.12 5.17 -0.89
C LEU A 43 0.67 4.74 -2.12
N GLU A 44 1.88 4.23 -1.91
CA GLU A 44 2.71 3.59 -2.91
C GLU A 44 3.18 2.22 -2.37
N THR A 45 3.15 1.21 -3.23
CA THR A 45 3.54 -0.16 -2.90
C THR A 45 3.83 -0.94 -4.18
N LEU A 46 4.57 -2.05 -4.05
CA LEU A 46 4.68 -3.07 -5.10
C LEU A 46 3.31 -3.67 -5.43
N ILE A 47 3.05 -3.81 -6.73
CA ILE A 47 1.85 -4.42 -7.30
C ILE A 47 2.22 -5.49 -8.33
N VAL A 48 1.22 -6.22 -8.80
CA VAL A 48 1.31 -7.12 -9.97
C VAL A 48 0.21 -6.80 -10.98
N ASP A 49 0.37 -7.21 -12.23
CA ASP A 49 -0.71 -7.09 -13.22
C ASP A 49 -1.88 -8.01 -12.86
N GLY A 50 -3.11 -7.52 -13.04
CA GLY A 50 -4.30 -8.34 -12.80
C GLY A 50 -5.60 -7.57 -12.59
N ASP A 51 -6.63 -8.31 -12.19
CA ASP A 51 -7.96 -7.79 -11.86
C ASP A 51 -8.12 -7.54 -10.35
N GLU A 52 -9.32 -7.13 -9.93
CA GLU A 52 -9.69 -6.88 -8.53
C GLU A 52 -9.53 -8.08 -7.57
N ASN A 53 -9.38 -9.29 -8.11
CA ASN A 53 -9.20 -10.53 -7.36
C ASN A 53 -7.76 -11.07 -7.43
N THR A 54 -6.86 -10.37 -8.13
CA THR A 54 -5.49 -10.80 -8.34
C THR A 54 -4.58 -10.27 -7.24
N VAL A 55 -3.97 -11.18 -6.47
CA VAL A 55 -3.01 -10.86 -5.40
C VAL A 55 -1.91 -11.91 -5.38
N LEU A 56 -0.65 -11.48 -5.44
CA LEU A 56 0.50 -12.35 -5.26
C LEU A 56 0.94 -12.35 -3.79
N VAL A 57 1.08 -13.54 -3.23
CA VAL A 57 1.78 -13.79 -1.95
C VAL A 57 3.03 -14.61 -2.27
N PRO A 58 4.24 -14.01 -2.22
CA PRO A 58 5.46 -14.71 -2.56
C PRO A 58 5.87 -15.73 -1.49
N GLY A 59 6.83 -16.60 -1.82
CA GLY A 59 7.44 -17.54 -0.89
C GLY A 59 8.41 -16.87 0.10
N GLU A 60 9.53 -17.51 0.43
CA GLU A 60 10.50 -16.96 1.42
C GLU A 60 11.04 -15.57 1.02
N ARG A 61 11.19 -15.32 -0.29
CA ARG A 61 11.78 -14.09 -0.82
C ARG A 61 11.06 -13.60 -2.08
N TYR A 62 11.08 -12.28 -2.25
CA TYR A 62 10.68 -11.59 -3.48
C TYR A 62 11.74 -10.52 -3.79
N ALA A 63 12.29 -10.51 -5.01
CA ALA A 63 13.39 -9.61 -5.39
C ALA A 63 14.54 -9.60 -4.35
N LYS A 64 14.89 -10.78 -3.79
CA LYS A 64 15.84 -11.00 -2.68
C LYS A 64 15.42 -10.44 -1.31
N MET A 65 14.37 -9.64 -1.22
CA MET A 65 13.80 -9.16 0.05
C MET A 65 13.14 -10.31 0.82
N ARG A 66 13.32 -10.31 2.14
CA ARG A 66 12.56 -11.15 3.08
C ARG A 66 11.34 -10.38 3.59
N ASN A 67 10.39 -11.09 4.20
CA ASN A 67 9.19 -10.50 4.82
C ASN A 67 8.34 -9.68 3.84
N VAL A 68 8.17 -10.19 2.62
CA VAL A 68 7.25 -9.64 1.64
C VAL A 68 5.97 -10.48 1.69
N TRP A 69 4.82 -9.83 1.85
CA TRP A 69 3.55 -10.51 2.17
C TRP A 69 2.52 -10.42 1.05
N PHE A 70 2.06 -9.22 0.71
CA PHE A 70 0.96 -9.03 -0.26
C PHE A 70 1.37 -8.04 -1.33
N LEU A 71 1.31 -8.49 -2.59
CA LEU A 71 1.43 -7.66 -3.78
C LEU A 71 0.08 -7.73 -4.52
N PRO A 72 -0.88 -6.86 -4.20
CA PRO A 72 -2.15 -6.80 -4.90
C PRO A 72 -1.96 -6.26 -6.32
N SER A 73 -2.90 -6.51 -7.22
CA SER A 73 -3.03 -5.68 -8.42
C SER A 73 -3.45 -4.25 -8.05
N GLU A 74 -3.28 -3.31 -8.98
CA GLU A 74 -3.79 -1.93 -8.79
C GLU A 74 -5.30 -1.92 -8.47
N LYS A 75 -6.07 -2.80 -9.12
CA LYS A 75 -7.53 -2.89 -8.97
C LYS A 75 -7.90 -3.50 -7.62
N ALA A 76 -7.18 -4.54 -7.20
CA ALA A 76 -7.36 -5.14 -5.88
C ALA A 76 -7.02 -4.14 -4.77
N MET A 77 -5.95 -3.35 -4.94
CA MET A 77 -5.57 -2.30 -3.99
C MET A 77 -6.65 -1.22 -3.88
N CYS A 78 -7.23 -0.79 -5.00
CA CYS A 78 -8.36 0.16 -5.00
C CYS A 78 -9.56 -0.41 -4.25
N ALA A 79 -9.96 -1.65 -4.55
CA ALA A 79 -11.07 -2.32 -3.87
C ALA A 79 -10.83 -2.45 -2.36
N TRP A 80 -9.60 -2.71 -1.92
CA TRP A 80 -9.25 -2.75 -0.50
C TRP A 80 -9.37 -1.39 0.19
N LEU A 81 -8.92 -0.32 -0.46
CA LEU A 81 -9.06 1.04 0.05
C LEU A 81 -10.54 1.43 0.21
N GLU A 82 -11.36 1.19 -0.82
CA GLU A 82 -12.80 1.42 -0.77
C GLU A 82 -13.47 0.62 0.35
N ARG A 83 -13.11 -0.67 0.49
CA ARG A 83 -13.61 -1.53 1.57
C ARG A 83 -13.20 -1.04 2.96
N CYS A 84 -12.02 -0.42 3.11
CA CYS A 84 -11.60 0.23 4.35
C CYS A 84 -12.27 1.60 4.57
N GLY A 85 -13.17 1.99 3.67
CA GLY A 85 -13.97 3.21 3.73
C GLY A 85 -13.20 4.48 3.35
N PHE A 86 -12.16 4.35 2.52
CA PHE A 86 -11.65 5.49 1.76
C PHE A 86 -12.61 5.79 0.61
N SER A 87 -12.64 7.05 0.16
CA SER A 87 -13.48 7.52 -0.94
C SER A 87 -12.62 8.28 -1.94
N ASN A 88 -13.08 8.43 -3.19
CA ASN A 88 -12.32 9.08 -4.25
C ASN A 88 -10.94 8.40 -4.49
N VAL A 89 -10.92 7.07 -4.42
CA VAL A 89 -9.72 6.27 -4.66
C VAL A 89 -9.38 6.34 -6.16
N ARG A 90 -8.13 6.68 -6.46
CA ARG A 90 -7.64 6.81 -7.84
C ARG A 90 -6.21 6.31 -7.92
N VAL A 91 -5.92 5.58 -9.00
CA VAL A 91 -4.54 5.27 -9.38
C VAL A 91 -3.98 6.49 -10.08
N VAL A 92 -2.94 7.09 -9.50
CA VAL A 92 -2.30 8.30 -10.06
C VAL A 92 -1.13 7.97 -10.98
N ASN A 93 -0.44 6.87 -10.72
CA ASN A 93 0.69 6.39 -11.51
C ASN A 93 0.90 4.89 -11.28
N THR A 94 1.33 4.19 -12.32
CA THR A 94 1.91 2.86 -12.26
C THR A 94 3.14 2.84 -13.14
N ASP A 95 4.21 2.22 -12.67
CA ASP A 95 5.46 2.15 -13.42
C ASP A 95 6.26 0.90 -13.06
N VAL A 96 7.12 0.46 -13.98
CA VAL A 96 8.06 -0.62 -13.75
C VAL A 96 9.35 -0.02 -13.22
N THR A 97 9.75 -0.40 -12.00
CA THR A 97 11.01 0.08 -11.40
C THR A 97 12.20 -0.31 -12.28
N ALA A 98 12.80 0.68 -12.91
CA ALA A 98 13.86 0.48 -13.89
C ALA A 98 15.25 0.46 -13.24
N LEU A 99 16.24 -0.10 -13.94
CA LEU A 99 17.61 -0.21 -13.43
C LEU A 99 18.34 1.14 -13.31
N ASP A 100 17.89 2.16 -14.03
CA ASP A 100 18.38 3.53 -13.91
C ASP A 100 17.80 4.25 -12.68
N GLU A 101 16.56 3.92 -12.29
CA GLU A 101 15.88 4.37 -11.08
C GLU A 101 16.53 3.77 -9.82
N GLN A 102 16.71 2.44 -9.76
CA GLN A 102 17.29 1.77 -8.59
C GLN A 102 18.61 1.07 -8.94
N ARG A 103 19.73 1.68 -8.53
CA ARG A 103 21.10 1.20 -8.80
C ARG A 103 22.08 1.51 -7.69
N LYS A 104 23.23 0.83 -7.73
CA LYS A 104 24.37 1.17 -6.90
C LYS A 104 24.93 2.54 -7.32
N THR A 105 25.12 3.43 -6.36
CA THR A 105 25.77 4.73 -6.56
C THR A 105 27.24 4.69 -6.19
#